data_AF-A0A3D2W9B6-F1
#
_entry.id   AF-A0A3D2W9B6-F1
#
_cell.length_a   1.000
_cell.length_b   1.000
_cell.length_c   1.000
_cell.angle_alpha   90.00
_cell.angle_beta   90.00
_cell.angle_gamma   90.00
#
_symmetry.space_group_name_H-M   'P 1'
#
loop_
_entity.id
_entity.type
_entity.pdbx_description
1 polymer ?
#
loop_
_entity_poly.entity_id
_entity_poly.type
_entity_poly.pdbx_seq_one_letter_code
_entity_poly.pdbx_strand_id
1 'polypeptide(L)'
;MIRWGILGAGRIADRFAAALELEDNCTLYAISGRNEEKLNAFKEKHPCEKIYLSHGEMLKDPDIDAVYVAVPHHMHKEWSIKALNAKKPVLCEKPAALNEQEVIEITACAKANHVLFMEALKSRTEPAYIQLKKELKEGLIGEITHTKTQFCYAFPREYFGKTYLTQPEAGGGLLDVGVYCLSWPDDLFTGDMKVDKICGNVYNGLDTYLDVHLRYENGTAEIITGLDRPLPTDGWIEGTKGSVYMKNMHRPESYTVTLNGQEPYIVTVPYRNGNDFCSEIHHFVSLLEERKTESDLVPFEASIRLARQADTIRKTFTEYSMEDLRMLEMQEKILQYPSFENEDALILGNRIAELDKEYGMGVAIRIVREEDNLILFQYVTKDKRQKNFEYAEMKRKASLACGHSSAWANIVMQVKESGYVNPEGALPAGGAFPIRTKDGTLQATVLVSGLHEGKDHELILRALCEILEEDVPVPVKVIG
;
A
#
# COMPACT_ATOMS: atom_id res chain seq x y z
N MET A 1 13.35 32.52 -17.84
CA MET A 1 12.43 32.36 -16.70
C MET A 1 11.31 31.44 -17.15
N ILE A 2 11.11 30.32 -16.46
CA ILE A 2 10.08 29.30 -16.69
C ILE A 2 8.84 29.67 -15.89
N ARG A 3 7.71 29.84 -16.60
CA ARG A 3 6.40 30.15 -16.02
C ARG A 3 5.65 28.86 -15.69
N TRP A 4 5.49 28.58 -14.40
CA TRP A 4 4.87 27.35 -13.91
C TRP A 4 3.36 27.49 -13.74
N GLY A 5 2.65 26.46 -14.17
CA GLY A 5 1.25 26.25 -13.84
C GLY A 5 1.08 25.09 -12.85
N ILE A 6 0.32 25.27 -11.77
CA ILE A 6 0.02 24.18 -10.83
C ILE A 6 -1.40 23.64 -11.06
N LEU A 7 -1.52 22.32 -11.23
CA LEU A 7 -2.81 21.62 -11.22
C LEU A 7 -3.10 21.10 -9.81
N GLY A 8 -4.00 21.75 -9.09
CA GLY A 8 -4.43 21.37 -7.74
C GLY A 8 -3.86 22.28 -6.65
N ALA A 9 -4.74 22.78 -5.77
CA ALA A 9 -4.39 23.67 -4.66
C ALA A 9 -4.34 22.91 -3.31
N GLY A 10 -3.59 21.81 -3.28
CA GLY A 10 -3.39 20.97 -2.09
C GLY A 10 -2.21 21.40 -1.23
N ARG A 11 -1.99 20.69 -0.12
CA ARG A 11 -0.84 20.93 0.78
C ARG A 11 0.52 20.74 0.08
N ILE A 12 0.59 19.84 -0.90
CA ILE A 12 1.84 19.58 -1.63
C ILE A 12 2.16 20.72 -2.60
N ALA A 13 1.15 21.26 -3.29
CA ALA A 13 1.25 22.46 -4.12
C ALA A 13 1.74 23.67 -3.32
N ASP A 14 1.31 23.82 -2.07
CA ASP A 14 1.76 24.88 -1.17
C ASP A 14 3.28 24.82 -0.90
N ARG A 15 3.80 23.60 -0.70
CA ARG A 15 5.24 23.36 -0.50
C ARG A 15 6.04 23.59 -1.78
N PHE A 16 5.52 23.11 -2.91
CA PHE A 16 6.12 23.31 -4.21
C PHE A 16 6.22 24.80 -4.56
N ALA A 17 5.13 25.57 -4.38
CA ALA A 17 5.14 27.02 -4.64
C ALA A 17 6.13 27.77 -3.75
N ALA A 18 6.18 27.44 -2.44
CA ALA A 18 7.18 28.02 -1.53
C ALA A 18 8.63 27.73 -1.95
N ALA A 19 8.91 26.54 -2.50
CA ALA A 19 10.23 26.20 -3.01
C ALA A 19 10.52 26.87 -4.36
N LEU A 20 9.50 27.06 -5.19
CA LEU A 20 9.62 27.72 -6.48
C LEU A 20 10.07 29.19 -6.34
N GLU A 21 9.66 29.87 -5.27
CA GLU A 21 10.10 31.24 -4.93
C GLU A 21 11.59 31.33 -4.60
N LEU A 22 12.21 30.21 -4.21
CA LEU A 22 13.63 30.12 -3.86
C LEU A 22 14.51 29.76 -5.06
N GLU A 23 13.91 29.39 -6.20
CA GLU A 23 14.63 28.96 -7.39
C GLU A 23 14.81 30.10 -8.40
N ASP A 24 16.06 30.32 -8.81
CA ASP A 24 16.37 31.22 -9.90
C ASP A 24 15.70 30.73 -11.21
N ASN A 25 15.33 31.67 -12.08
CA ASN A 25 14.68 31.40 -13.36
C ASN A 25 13.31 30.71 -13.28
N CYS A 26 12.65 30.63 -12.12
CA CYS A 26 11.29 30.13 -12.00
C CYS A 26 10.31 31.23 -11.57
N THR A 27 9.04 31.08 -11.95
CA THR A 27 7.97 31.91 -11.41
C THR A 27 6.65 31.14 -11.40
N LEU A 28 5.85 31.31 -10.34
CA LEU A 28 4.48 30.80 -10.30
C LEU A 28 3.58 31.71 -11.14
N TYR A 29 3.14 31.22 -12.30
CA TYR A 29 2.31 32.00 -13.22
C TYR A 29 0.81 31.73 -13.02
N ALA A 30 0.43 30.46 -12.84
CA ALA A 30 -0.97 30.10 -12.72
C ALA A 30 -1.23 28.95 -11.75
N ILE A 31 -2.42 28.92 -11.17
CA ILE A 31 -2.95 27.77 -10.44
C ILE A 31 -4.35 27.42 -10.92
N SER A 32 -4.69 26.14 -10.86
CA SER A 32 -6.03 25.65 -11.21
C SER A 32 -6.61 24.67 -10.19
N GLY A 33 -7.93 24.67 -10.09
CA GLY A 33 -8.70 23.80 -9.20
C GLY A 33 -10.20 24.03 -9.35
N ARG A 34 -11.02 23.35 -8.54
CA ARG A 34 -12.49 23.46 -8.63
C ARG A 34 -13.13 24.41 -7.61
N ASN A 35 -12.38 24.80 -6.58
CA ASN A 35 -12.88 25.61 -5.48
C ASN A 35 -12.18 26.98 -5.54
N GLU A 36 -12.95 28.00 -5.92
CA GLU A 36 -12.46 29.37 -6.11
C GLU A 36 -11.88 29.97 -4.82
N GLU A 37 -12.54 29.76 -3.68
CA GLU A 37 -12.08 30.25 -2.37
C GLU A 37 -10.69 29.68 -2.02
N LYS A 38 -10.47 28.38 -2.23
CA LYS A 38 -9.17 27.75 -2.02
C LYS A 38 -8.09 28.31 -2.95
N LEU A 39 -8.44 28.60 -4.20
CA LEU A 39 -7.49 29.17 -5.17
C LEU A 39 -7.14 30.62 -4.82
N ASN A 40 -8.12 31.41 -4.37
CA ASN A 40 -7.88 32.77 -3.90
C ASN A 40 -6.98 32.79 -2.65
N ALA A 41 -7.24 31.92 -1.68
CA ALA A 41 -6.38 31.77 -0.50
C ALA A 41 -4.97 31.31 -0.87
N PHE A 42 -4.83 30.41 -1.85
CA PHE A 42 -3.53 30.01 -2.38
C PHE A 42 -2.79 31.19 -3.02
N LYS A 43 -3.46 31.97 -3.88
CA LYS A 43 -2.89 33.14 -4.56
C LYS A 43 -2.51 34.26 -3.59
N GLU A 44 -3.24 34.43 -2.51
CA GLU A 44 -2.87 35.38 -1.46
C GLU A 44 -1.55 34.98 -0.78
N LYS A 45 -1.35 33.68 -0.54
CA LYS A 45 -0.13 33.16 0.08
C LYS A 45 1.05 33.08 -0.90
N HIS A 46 0.78 32.68 -2.13
CA HIS A 46 1.75 32.52 -3.22
C HIS A 46 1.28 33.33 -4.43
N PRO A 47 1.67 34.61 -4.55
CA PRO A 47 1.22 35.47 -5.63
C PRO A 47 1.46 34.86 -7.01
N CYS A 48 0.40 34.80 -7.82
CA CYS A 48 0.43 34.32 -9.20
C CYS A 48 -0.48 35.16 -10.09
N GLU A 49 -0.17 35.22 -11.38
CA GLU A 49 -0.87 36.07 -12.34
C GLU A 49 -2.33 35.61 -12.53
N LYS A 50 -2.54 34.31 -12.74
CA LYS A 50 -3.86 33.77 -13.13
C LYS A 50 -4.36 32.65 -12.22
N ILE A 51 -5.68 32.61 -12.04
CA ILE A 51 -6.42 31.50 -11.43
C ILE A 51 -7.35 30.91 -12.48
N TYR A 52 -7.41 29.58 -12.55
CA TYR A 52 -8.33 28.85 -13.43
C TYR A 52 -9.23 27.89 -12.65
N LEU A 53 -10.53 27.96 -12.89
CA LEU A 53 -11.50 27.00 -12.32
C LEU A 53 -11.56 25.66 -13.07
N SER A 54 -10.74 25.51 -14.11
CA SER A 54 -10.60 24.30 -14.92
C SER A 54 -9.15 24.07 -15.26
N HIS A 55 -8.63 22.90 -14.88
CA HIS A 55 -7.31 22.43 -15.29
C HIS A 55 -7.16 22.44 -16.83
N GLY A 56 -8.21 22.05 -17.55
CA GLY A 56 -8.21 22.01 -19.01
C GLY A 56 -8.10 23.39 -19.66
N GLU A 57 -8.69 24.43 -19.07
CA GLU A 57 -8.53 25.80 -19.56
C GLU A 57 -7.12 26.33 -19.27
N MET A 58 -6.57 26.02 -18.09
CA MET A 58 -5.20 26.39 -17.76
C MET A 58 -4.20 25.79 -18.76
N LEU A 59 -4.37 24.51 -19.14
CA LEU A 59 -3.48 23.84 -20.09
C LEU A 59 -3.48 24.45 -21.51
N LYS A 60 -4.51 25.23 -21.86
CA LYS A 60 -4.58 25.96 -23.14
C LYS A 60 -3.81 27.29 -23.11
N ASP A 61 -3.39 27.77 -21.94
CA ASP A 61 -2.69 29.04 -21.81
C ASP A 61 -1.29 28.94 -22.48
N PRO A 62 -1.00 29.72 -23.54
CA PRO A 62 0.30 29.69 -24.20
C PRO A 62 1.43 30.24 -23.31
N ASP A 63 1.10 30.96 -22.23
CA ASP A 63 2.06 31.54 -21.32
C ASP A 63 2.57 30.59 -20.23
N ILE A 64 2.06 29.35 -20.18
CA ILE A 64 2.58 28.34 -19.25
C ILE A 64 3.69 27.55 -19.93
N ASP A 65 4.88 27.55 -19.35
CA ASP A 65 6.06 26.86 -19.91
C ASP A 65 6.20 25.42 -19.38
N ALA A 66 5.74 25.16 -18.14
CA ALA A 66 5.74 23.83 -17.52
C ALA A 66 4.58 23.70 -16.52
N VAL A 67 4.14 22.47 -16.24
CA VAL A 67 3.12 22.21 -15.23
C VAL A 67 3.58 21.25 -14.13
N TYR A 68 3.15 21.55 -12.91
CA TYR A 68 3.25 20.66 -11.76
C TYR A 68 1.87 20.05 -11.47
N VAL A 69 1.78 18.73 -11.54
CA VAL A 69 0.53 17.97 -11.36
C VAL A 69 0.44 17.51 -9.90
N ALA A 70 -0.42 18.18 -9.12
CA ALA A 70 -0.59 18.01 -7.66
C ALA A 70 -2.05 17.69 -7.28
N VAL A 71 -2.71 16.89 -8.13
CA VAL A 71 -4.08 16.41 -7.93
C VAL A 71 -4.07 15.08 -7.15
N PRO A 72 -5.22 14.51 -6.72
CA PRO A 72 -5.23 13.18 -6.11
C PRO A 72 -4.64 12.10 -7.03
N HIS A 73 -4.05 11.04 -6.45
CA HIS A 73 -3.29 10.01 -7.21
C HIS A 73 -4.04 9.45 -8.43
N HIS A 74 -5.33 9.13 -8.28
CA HIS A 74 -6.17 8.58 -9.36
C HIS A 74 -6.36 9.53 -10.56
N MET A 75 -6.04 10.82 -10.41
CA MET A 75 -6.15 11.83 -11.47
C MET A 75 -4.80 12.15 -12.13
N HIS A 76 -3.67 11.64 -11.63
CA HIS A 76 -2.34 11.95 -12.16
C HIS A 76 -2.19 11.58 -13.63
N LYS A 77 -2.60 10.36 -14.02
CA LYS A 77 -2.59 9.88 -15.40
C LYS A 77 -3.34 10.82 -16.34
N GLU A 78 -4.61 11.11 -16.01
CA GLU A 78 -5.48 11.92 -16.87
C GLU A 78 -4.87 13.29 -17.15
N TRP A 79 -4.43 13.97 -16.10
CA TRP A 79 -3.92 15.34 -16.23
C TRP A 79 -2.51 15.39 -16.80
N SER A 80 -1.66 14.41 -16.51
CA SER A 80 -0.35 14.30 -17.16
C SER A 80 -0.50 14.09 -18.67
N ILE A 81 -1.34 13.14 -19.10
CA ILE A 81 -1.57 12.88 -20.54
C ILE A 81 -2.16 14.12 -21.23
N LYS A 82 -3.14 14.80 -20.61
CA LYS A 82 -3.71 16.04 -21.17
C LYS A 82 -2.67 17.16 -21.31
N ALA A 83 -1.81 17.33 -20.32
CA ALA A 83 -0.74 18.33 -20.36
C ALA A 83 0.32 18.01 -21.43
N LEU A 84 0.75 16.75 -21.53
CA LEU A 84 1.69 16.28 -22.54
C LEU A 84 1.13 16.48 -23.96
N ASN A 85 -0.15 16.16 -24.18
CA ASN A 85 -0.84 16.41 -25.46
C ASN A 85 -0.98 17.91 -25.78
N ALA A 86 -1.09 18.76 -24.75
CA ALA A 86 -1.04 20.22 -24.88
C ALA A 86 0.39 20.78 -25.04
N LYS A 87 1.39 19.91 -25.22
CA LYS A 87 2.81 20.26 -25.35
C LYS A 87 3.39 20.99 -24.14
N LYS A 88 2.85 20.72 -22.94
CA LYS A 88 3.37 21.24 -21.68
C LYS A 88 4.25 20.20 -21.00
N PRO A 89 5.54 20.49 -20.72
CA PRO A 89 6.35 19.70 -19.81
C PRO A 89 5.66 19.45 -18.47
N VAL A 90 5.79 18.22 -17.95
CA VAL A 90 5.07 17.76 -16.76
C VAL A 90 6.03 17.27 -15.69
N LEU A 91 5.98 17.90 -14.53
CA LEU A 91 6.46 17.33 -13.26
C LEU A 91 5.24 16.81 -12.49
N CYS A 92 5.10 15.49 -12.35
CA CYS A 92 3.92 14.88 -11.73
C CYS A 92 4.22 14.36 -10.34
N GLU A 93 3.39 14.69 -9.34
CA GLU A 93 3.53 14.12 -8.00
C GLU A 93 3.60 12.59 -8.00
N LYS A 94 4.33 12.07 -7.01
CA LYS A 94 4.43 10.64 -6.75
C LYS A 94 3.15 10.13 -6.04
N PRO A 95 2.72 8.88 -6.28
CA PRO A 95 3.17 8.03 -7.37
C PRO A 95 2.69 8.59 -8.72
N ALA A 96 3.47 8.46 -9.79
CA ALA A 96 3.12 9.00 -11.10
C ALA A 96 1.74 8.53 -11.61
N ALA A 97 1.33 7.31 -11.22
CA ALA A 97 0.02 6.75 -11.47
C ALA A 97 -0.30 5.64 -10.47
N LEU A 98 -1.49 5.01 -10.57
CA LEU A 98 -1.92 3.99 -9.61
C LEU A 98 -1.33 2.59 -9.82
N ASN A 99 -0.85 2.31 -11.02
CA ASN A 99 -0.31 1.01 -11.42
C ASN A 99 0.67 1.15 -12.60
N GLU A 100 1.40 0.08 -12.90
CA GLU A 100 2.40 0.01 -13.96
C GLU A 100 1.86 0.42 -15.33
N GLN A 101 0.69 -0.10 -15.70
CA GLN A 101 0.10 0.12 -17.02
C GLN A 101 -0.19 1.61 -17.27
N GLU A 102 -0.65 2.32 -16.24
CA GLU A 102 -0.88 3.76 -16.34
C GLU A 102 0.42 4.55 -16.50
N VAL A 103 1.50 4.17 -15.80
CA VAL A 103 2.82 4.82 -15.98
C VAL A 103 3.36 4.55 -17.39
N ILE A 104 3.19 3.34 -17.92
CA ILE A 104 3.53 3.01 -19.32
C ILE A 104 2.78 3.93 -20.29
N GLU A 105 1.48 4.15 -20.08
CA GLU A 105 0.69 5.04 -20.94
C GLU A 105 1.15 6.50 -20.87
N ILE A 106 1.48 7.01 -19.68
CA ILE A 106 2.00 8.38 -19.50
C ILE A 106 3.33 8.55 -20.22
N THR A 107 4.28 7.64 -19.99
CA THR A 107 5.63 7.72 -20.57
C THR A 107 5.61 7.50 -22.08
N ALA A 108 4.71 6.63 -22.60
CA ALA A 108 4.46 6.50 -24.03
C ALA A 108 3.90 7.80 -24.64
N CYS A 109 2.98 8.47 -23.95
CA CYS A 109 2.45 9.78 -24.37
C CYS A 109 3.56 10.85 -24.41
N ALA A 110 4.43 10.89 -23.41
CA ALA A 110 5.56 11.82 -23.35
C ALA A 110 6.52 11.62 -24.52
N LYS A 111 6.89 10.36 -24.80
CA LYS A 111 7.73 9.97 -25.95
C LYS A 111 7.09 10.36 -27.28
N ALA A 112 5.82 10.02 -27.48
CA ALA A 112 5.09 10.32 -28.71
C ALA A 112 4.95 11.84 -28.96
N ASN A 113 4.86 12.63 -27.90
CA ASN A 113 4.73 14.08 -28.01
C ASN A 113 6.07 14.83 -28.05
N HIS A 114 7.19 14.16 -27.75
CA HIS A 114 8.51 14.76 -27.53
C HIS A 114 8.49 15.85 -26.45
N VAL A 115 7.82 15.56 -25.33
CA VAL A 115 7.64 16.50 -24.21
C VAL A 115 8.24 15.89 -22.95
N LEU A 116 8.92 16.70 -22.15
CA LEU A 116 9.48 16.28 -20.88
C LEU A 116 8.37 15.81 -19.92
N PHE A 117 8.54 14.59 -19.40
CA PHE A 117 7.81 14.09 -18.26
C PHE A 117 8.82 13.69 -17.17
N MET A 118 8.50 13.96 -15.92
CA MET A 118 9.25 13.47 -14.77
C MET A 118 8.28 13.17 -13.62
N GLU A 119 8.41 12.01 -13.00
CA GLU A 119 7.79 11.74 -11.70
C GLU A 119 8.57 12.52 -10.62
N ALA A 120 7.85 13.23 -9.75
CA ALA A 120 8.38 14.00 -8.63
C ALA A 120 8.77 13.09 -7.47
N LEU A 121 9.70 12.16 -7.74
CA LEU A 121 10.30 11.28 -6.75
C LEU A 121 11.56 11.94 -6.18
N LYS A 122 11.36 13.04 -5.44
CA LYS A 122 12.44 13.92 -4.99
C LYS A 122 13.59 13.23 -4.27
N SER A 123 13.34 12.11 -3.60
CA SER A 123 14.38 11.32 -2.90
C SER A 123 15.55 10.94 -3.80
N ARG A 124 15.33 10.80 -5.11
CA ARG A 124 16.40 10.53 -6.09
C ARG A 124 17.16 11.78 -6.54
N THR A 125 16.59 12.95 -6.31
CA THR A 125 17.17 14.25 -6.68
C THR A 125 17.87 14.96 -5.52
N GLU A 126 17.75 14.43 -4.30
CA GLU A 126 18.32 15.06 -3.12
C GLU A 126 19.86 15.02 -3.13
N PRO A 127 20.56 16.13 -2.86
CA PRO A 127 22.01 16.22 -2.97
C PRO A 127 22.77 15.15 -2.17
N ALA A 128 22.31 14.87 -0.95
CA ALA A 128 22.90 13.86 -0.09
C ALA A 128 22.79 12.45 -0.71
N TYR A 129 21.67 12.12 -1.35
CA TYR A 129 21.49 10.82 -1.99
C TYR A 129 22.29 10.71 -3.29
N ILE A 130 22.32 11.77 -4.11
CA ILE A 130 23.14 11.81 -5.33
C ILE A 130 24.62 11.59 -4.99
N GLN A 131 25.13 12.28 -3.97
CA GLN A 131 26.51 12.13 -3.52
C GLN A 131 26.76 10.72 -2.99
N LEU A 132 25.90 10.21 -2.10
CA LEU A 132 26.02 8.86 -1.57
C LEU A 132 26.03 7.81 -2.69
N LYS A 133 25.14 7.92 -3.68
CA LYS A 133 25.07 6.98 -4.81
C LYS A 133 26.38 6.96 -5.60
N LYS A 134 27.02 8.11 -5.80
CA LYS A 134 28.34 8.20 -6.43
C LYS A 134 29.40 7.48 -5.60
N GLU A 135 29.46 7.74 -4.30
CA GLU A 135 30.43 7.11 -3.39
C GLU A 135 30.22 5.58 -3.29
N LEU A 136 28.97 5.11 -3.25
CA LEU A 136 28.63 3.70 -3.29
C LEU A 136 29.14 3.03 -4.58
N LYS A 137 28.95 3.68 -5.73
CA LYS A 137 29.48 3.21 -7.03
C LYS A 137 31.00 3.16 -7.06
N GLU A 138 31.67 4.08 -6.34
CA GLU A 138 33.12 4.10 -6.17
C GLU A 138 33.62 3.07 -5.13
N GLY A 139 32.70 2.34 -4.50
CA GLY A 139 33.01 1.22 -3.60
C GLY A 139 33.16 1.59 -2.13
N LEU A 140 32.56 2.70 -1.69
CA LEU A 140 32.60 3.22 -0.30
C LEU A 140 32.42 2.11 0.74
N ILE A 141 31.38 1.29 0.62
CA ILE A 141 31.06 0.17 1.52
C ILE A 141 31.23 -1.21 0.88
N GLY A 142 31.93 -1.30 -0.25
CA GLY A 142 32.08 -2.54 -1.01
C GLY A 142 30.83 -2.92 -1.81
N GLU A 143 30.56 -4.21 -1.93
CA GLU A 143 29.36 -4.73 -2.60
C GLU A 143 28.16 -4.58 -1.66
N ILE A 144 27.08 -3.97 -2.16
CA ILE A 144 25.84 -3.77 -1.39
C ILE A 144 25.12 -5.12 -1.31
N THR A 145 24.76 -5.55 -0.10
CA THR A 145 24.13 -6.85 0.16
C THR A 145 22.68 -6.71 0.65
N HIS A 146 22.38 -5.64 1.38
CA HIS A 146 21.07 -5.42 1.98
C HIS A 146 20.72 -3.93 2.06
N THR A 147 19.44 -3.62 1.89
CA THR A 147 18.89 -2.28 2.20
C THR A 147 17.68 -2.43 3.10
N LYS A 148 17.52 -1.51 4.07
CA LYS A 148 16.31 -1.39 4.87
C LYS A 148 15.81 0.02 4.78
N THR A 149 14.54 0.23 4.48
CA THR A 149 13.92 1.56 4.51
C THR A 149 12.60 1.52 5.26
N GLN A 150 12.29 2.60 5.96
CA GLN A 150 11.02 2.70 6.66
C GLN A 150 10.43 4.10 6.56
N PHE A 151 9.12 4.17 6.37
CA PHE A 151 8.34 5.40 6.43
C PHE A 151 6.92 5.07 6.88
N CYS A 152 6.61 5.36 8.15
CA CYS A 152 5.23 5.30 8.63
C CYS A 152 4.82 6.60 9.33
N TYR A 153 3.56 6.97 9.20
CA TYR A 153 2.96 8.06 9.96
C TYR A 153 1.61 7.64 10.55
N ALA A 154 1.18 8.30 11.63
CA ALA A 154 -0.11 8.02 12.25
C ALA A 154 -1.20 8.92 11.64
N PHE A 155 -1.92 8.40 10.65
CA PHE A 155 -3.10 9.07 10.11
C PHE A 155 -4.30 8.86 11.03
N PRO A 156 -5.09 9.90 11.36
CA PRO A 156 -6.19 9.72 12.31
C PRO A 156 -7.27 8.79 11.73
N ARG A 157 -7.63 7.74 12.49
CA ARG A 157 -8.59 6.70 12.06
C ARG A 157 -9.96 7.24 11.66
N GLU A 158 -10.39 8.36 12.24
CA GLU A 158 -11.66 9.02 11.91
C GLU A 158 -11.77 9.52 10.45
N TYR A 159 -10.65 9.62 9.73
CA TYR A 159 -10.59 10.00 8.31
C TYR A 159 -10.45 8.82 7.35
N PHE A 160 -10.45 7.58 7.85
CA PHE A 160 -10.40 6.40 6.97
C PHE A 160 -11.67 6.32 6.12
N GLY A 161 -11.52 6.12 4.81
CA GLY A 161 -12.60 6.19 3.82
C GLY A 161 -13.09 7.60 3.46
N LYS A 162 -12.57 8.66 4.10
CA LYS A 162 -12.99 10.06 3.84
C LYS A 162 -12.04 10.84 2.94
N THR A 163 -10.89 10.25 2.58
CA THR A 163 -9.86 10.90 1.78
C THR A 163 -9.30 9.92 0.75
N TYR A 164 -8.76 10.42 -0.36
CA TYR A 164 -8.17 9.56 -1.39
C TYR A 164 -6.99 8.70 -0.87
N LEU A 165 -6.27 9.18 0.15
CA LEU A 165 -5.16 8.45 0.79
C LEU A 165 -5.64 7.22 1.58
N THR A 166 -6.91 7.21 1.97
CA THR A 166 -7.53 6.15 2.78
C THR A 166 -8.60 5.39 2.00
N GLN A 167 -8.59 5.50 0.67
CA GLN A 167 -9.40 4.72 -0.25
C GLN A 167 -8.58 3.56 -0.83
N PRO A 168 -9.02 2.29 -0.73
CA PRO A 168 -8.26 1.11 -1.19
C PRO A 168 -7.77 1.18 -2.64
N GLU A 169 -8.54 1.83 -3.51
CA GLU A 169 -8.26 1.93 -4.94
C GLU A 169 -7.10 2.89 -5.27
N ALA A 170 -6.87 3.90 -4.45
CA ALA A 170 -5.97 5.03 -4.78
C ALA A 170 -4.99 5.42 -3.66
N GLY A 171 -5.16 4.88 -2.47
CA GLY A 171 -4.42 5.20 -1.26
C GLY A 171 -3.60 4.03 -0.73
N GLY A 172 -3.31 4.08 0.57
CA GLY A 172 -2.53 3.06 1.26
C GLY A 172 -1.11 3.52 1.54
N GLY A 173 -0.47 2.89 2.52
CA GLY A 173 0.89 3.23 2.94
C GLY A 173 1.86 3.03 1.78
N LEU A 174 1.68 1.97 1.00
CA LEU A 174 2.52 1.62 -0.12
C LEU A 174 2.53 2.69 -1.22
N LEU A 175 1.35 3.12 -1.68
CA LEU A 175 1.25 4.13 -2.74
C LEU A 175 1.63 5.52 -2.26
N ASP A 176 1.35 5.87 -0.99
CA ASP A 176 1.71 7.19 -0.49
C ASP A 176 3.19 7.29 -0.10
N VAL A 177 3.66 6.49 0.85
CA VAL A 177 5.02 6.61 1.39
C VAL A 177 5.93 5.45 1.04
N GLY A 178 5.37 4.29 0.70
CA GLY A 178 6.12 3.10 0.30
C GLY A 178 6.88 3.27 -1.01
N VAL A 179 6.46 4.18 -1.89
CA VAL A 179 7.24 4.53 -3.11
C VAL A 179 8.62 5.10 -2.78
N TYR A 180 8.77 5.83 -1.66
CA TYR A 180 10.09 6.27 -1.19
C TYR A 180 10.92 5.08 -0.69
N CYS A 181 10.27 4.13 0.02
CA CYS A 181 10.93 2.92 0.49
C CYS A 181 11.39 2.01 -0.65
N LEU A 182 10.59 1.87 -1.71
CA LEU A 182 10.93 1.12 -2.92
C LEU A 182 12.01 1.81 -3.77
N SER A 183 12.14 3.14 -3.67
CA SER A 183 13.08 3.92 -4.48
C SER A 183 14.53 3.46 -4.33
N TRP A 184 14.97 3.11 -3.11
CA TRP A 184 16.35 2.70 -2.86
C TRP A 184 16.71 1.34 -3.46
N PRO A 185 16.00 0.24 -3.13
CA PRO A 185 16.34 -1.05 -3.70
C PRO A 185 16.19 -1.08 -5.23
N ASP A 186 15.22 -0.36 -5.81
CA ASP A 186 15.13 -0.21 -7.28
C ASP A 186 16.37 0.47 -7.89
N ASP A 187 16.98 1.42 -7.19
CA ASP A 187 18.10 2.20 -7.73
C ASP A 187 19.47 1.57 -7.46
N LEU A 188 19.56 0.66 -6.48
CA LEU A 188 20.81 0.05 -6.02
C LEU A 188 20.98 -1.43 -6.42
N PHE A 189 19.88 -2.16 -6.65
CA PHE A 189 19.93 -3.57 -7.04
C PHE A 189 19.57 -3.80 -8.50
N THR A 190 19.93 -4.97 -9.02
CA THR A 190 19.68 -5.39 -10.41
C THR A 190 18.72 -6.56 -10.49
N GLY A 191 18.10 -6.70 -11.66
CA GLY A 191 17.18 -7.78 -11.98
C GLY A 191 15.78 -7.56 -11.43
N ASP A 192 14.91 -8.53 -11.67
CA ASP A 192 13.51 -8.48 -11.25
C ASP A 192 13.38 -8.73 -9.74
N MET A 193 12.60 -7.88 -9.07
CA MET A 193 12.25 -8.04 -7.67
C MET A 193 11.35 -9.27 -7.46
N LYS A 194 11.60 -10.02 -6.39
CA LYS A 194 10.72 -11.07 -5.86
C LYS A 194 10.33 -10.73 -4.42
N VAL A 195 9.08 -11.00 -4.06
CA VAL A 195 8.59 -10.88 -2.68
C VAL A 195 8.88 -12.19 -1.95
N ASP A 196 9.77 -12.15 -0.96
CA ASP A 196 10.10 -13.31 -0.13
C ASP A 196 9.13 -13.47 1.04
N LYS A 197 8.75 -12.36 1.66
CA LYS A 197 7.85 -12.33 2.81
C LYS A 197 7.10 -11.00 2.87
N ILE A 198 5.85 -11.06 3.31
CA ILE A 198 5.04 -9.89 3.62
C ILE A 198 4.32 -10.10 4.94
N CYS A 199 4.38 -9.11 5.81
CA CYS A 199 3.58 -9.02 7.03
C CYS A 199 2.93 -7.64 7.06
N GLY A 200 1.68 -7.53 7.49
CA GLY A 200 1.00 -6.26 7.39
C GLY A 200 -0.40 -6.25 7.97
N ASN A 201 -0.96 -5.05 8.03
CA ASN A 201 -2.35 -4.80 8.32
C ASN A 201 -3.02 -4.26 7.04
N VAL A 202 -4.11 -4.89 6.64
CA VAL A 202 -4.98 -4.40 5.59
C VAL A 202 -6.35 -4.12 6.21
N TYR A 203 -6.90 -2.94 5.95
CA TYR A 203 -8.20 -2.51 6.43
C TYR A 203 -9.09 -2.20 5.22
N ASN A 204 -10.12 -3.01 4.99
CA ASN A 204 -11.05 -2.85 3.86
C ASN A 204 -10.33 -2.81 2.49
N GLY A 205 -9.26 -3.59 2.32
CA GLY A 205 -8.42 -3.58 1.10
C GLY A 205 -7.38 -2.46 1.03
N LEU A 206 -7.36 -1.53 1.99
CA LEU A 206 -6.33 -0.50 2.15
C LEU A 206 -5.17 -1.07 2.97
N ASP A 207 -3.95 -1.06 2.44
CA ASP A 207 -2.77 -1.40 3.23
C ASP A 207 -2.45 -0.29 4.24
N THR A 208 -2.70 -0.55 5.53
CA THR A 208 -2.46 0.42 6.61
C THR A 208 -1.08 0.31 7.22
N TYR A 209 -0.46 -0.87 7.08
CA TYR A 209 0.91 -1.16 7.45
C TYR A 209 1.41 -2.35 6.65
N LEU A 210 2.64 -2.28 6.13
CA LEU A 210 3.33 -3.38 5.47
C LEU A 210 4.80 -3.40 5.92
N ASP A 211 5.30 -4.61 6.14
CA ASP A 211 6.70 -4.99 6.32
C ASP A 211 6.97 -6.06 5.26
N VAL A 212 7.80 -5.71 4.27
CA VAL A 212 8.00 -6.51 3.07
C VAL A 212 9.48 -6.79 2.87
N HIS A 213 9.82 -8.08 2.79
CA HIS A 213 11.15 -8.54 2.44
C HIS A 213 11.19 -8.90 0.95
N LEU A 214 12.14 -8.29 0.25
CA LEU A 214 12.33 -8.37 -1.19
C LEU A 214 13.68 -9.00 -1.51
N ARG A 215 13.75 -9.72 -2.62
CA ARG A 215 14.96 -10.29 -3.18
C ARG A 215 15.18 -9.80 -4.60
N TYR A 216 16.43 -9.45 -4.89
CA TYR A 216 16.93 -9.06 -6.21
C TYR A 216 18.05 -10.04 -6.61
N GLU A 217 18.62 -9.88 -7.81
CA GLU A 217 19.69 -10.78 -8.27
C GLU A 217 20.96 -10.66 -7.42
N ASN A 218 21.27 -9.46 -6.95
CA ASN A 218 22.52 -9.14 -6.27
C ASN A 218 22.33 -8.68 -4.80
N GLY A 219 21.13 -8.81 -4.22
CA GLY A 219 20.90 -8.42 -2.85
C GLY A 219 19.46 -8.60 -2.36
N THR A 220 19.21 -8.14 -1.14
CA THR A 220 17.90 -8.20 -0.49
C THR A 220 17.49 -6.83 0.03
N ALA A 221 16.19 -6.62 0.22
CA ALA A 221 15.68 -5.40 0.82
C ALA A 221 14.57 -5.67 1.83
N GLU A 222 14.45 -4.81 2.83
CA GLU A 222 13.31 -4.73 3.74
C GLU A 222 12.69 -3.33 3.59
N ILE A 223 11.39 -3.27 3.31
CA ILE A 223 10.65 -2.02 3.29
C ILE A 223 9.53 -2.05 4.33
N ILE A 224 9.44 -1.00 5.14
CA ILE A 224 8.37 -0.83 6.12
C ILE A 224 7.59 0.44 5.81
N THR A 225 6.31 0.31 5.52
CA THR A 225 5.45 1.43 5.15
C THR A 225 4.12 1.37 5.89
N GLY A 226 3.52 2.52 6.21
CA GLY A 226 2.25 2.52 6.93
C GLY A 226 1.68 3.89 7.24
N LEU A 227 0.38 3.89 7.47
CA LEU A 227 -0.42 5.06 7.86
C LEU A 227 -1.14 4.88 9.20
N ASP A 228 -1.00 3.73 9.87
CA ASP A 228 -1.65 3.44 11.16
C ASP A 228 -0.76 3.66 12.39
N ARG A 229 0.54 3.97 12.19
CA ARG A 229 1.52 4.11 13.28
C ARG A 229 2.67 5.05 12.90
N PRO A 230 3.31 5.71 13.87
CA PRO A 230 4.54 6.44 13.61
C PRO A 230 5.75 5.49 13.62
N LEU A 231 6.63 5.62 12.63
CA LEU A 231 8.00 5.11 12.68
C LEU A 231 8.97 6.20 12.21
N PRO A 232 10.25 6.18 12.63
CA PRO A 232 11.27 7.05 12.03
C PRO A 232 11.30 6.87 10.52
N THR A 233 11.61 7.93 9.77
CA THR A 233 11.69 7.85 8.30
C THR A 233 13.11 7.59 7.84
N ASP A 234 13.65 6.43 8.18
CA ASP A 234 15.08 6.15 8.08
C ASP A 234 15.41 5.10 7.04
N GLY A 235 16.66 5.06 6.59
CA GLY A 235 17.19 4.07 5.68
C GLY A 235 18.58 3.58 6.08
N TRP A 236 18.85 2.31 5.83
CA TRP A 236 20.14 1.64 6.01
C TRP A 236 20.56 0.93 4.72
N ILE A 237 21.86 0.99 4.44
CA ILE A 237 22.50 0.27 3.34
C ILE A 237 23.67 -0.50 3.93
N GLU A 238 23.69 -1.81 3.74
CA GLU A 238 24.76 -2.69 4.19
C GLU A 238 25.58 -3.16 2.99
N GLY A 239 26.90 -3.18 3.16
CA GLY A 239 27.81 -3.75 2.19
C GLY A 239 28.99 -4.46 2.82
N THR A 240 29.80 -5.11 2.00
CA THR A 240 30.88 -6.00 2.45
C THR A 240 32.00 -5.31 3.23
N LYS A 241 32.12 -3.98 3.15
CA LYS A 241 33.15 -3.18 3.85
C LYS A 241 32.59 -2.24 4.92
N GLY A 242 31.27 -2.19 5.10
CA GLY A 242 30.65 -1.28 6.06
C GLY A 242 29.16 -1.04 5.79
N SER A 243 28.62 0.01 6.39
CA SER A 243 27.22 0.39 6.26
C SER A 243 27.04 1.90 6.18
N VAL A 244 25.88 2.31 5.68
CA VAL A 244 25.41 3.68 5.67
C VAL A 244 24.04 3.75 6.35
N TYR A 245 23.86 4.76 7.19
CA TYR A 245 22.58 5.13 7.78
C TYR A 245 22.19 6.54 7.35
N MET A 246 20.92 6.72 6.98
CA MET A 246 20.37 7.99 6.53
C MET A 246 19.04 8.26 7.24
N LYS A 247 19.00 9.35 8.01
CA LYS A 247 17.77 9.84 8.62
C LYS A 247 16.94 10.61 7.59
N ASN A 248 15.63 10.53 7.69
CA ASN A 248 14.70 11.17 6.74
C ASN A 248 15.03 10.79 5.28
N MET A 249 15.17 9.50 4.97
CA MET A 249 15.71 8.99 3.69
C MET A 249 14.98 9.48 2.43
N HIS A 250 13.75 9.98 2.56
CA HIS A 250 12.96 10.61 1.49
C HIS A 250 13.33 12.08 1.20
N ARG A 251 14.11 12.72 2.08
CA ARG A 251 14.61 14.11 2.03
C ARG A 251 15.89 14.27 2.90
N PRO A 252 16.97 13.56 2.61
CA PRO A 252 18.16 13.57 3.47
C PRO A 252 19.00 14.84 3.34
N GLU A 253 19.56 15.32 4.46
CA GLU A 253 20.61 16.37 4.51
C GLU A 253 21.97 15.81 4.91
N SER A 254 22.04 14.55 5.33
CA SER A 254 23.27 13.90 5.77
C SER A 254 23.12 12.38 5.79
N TYR A 255 24.26 11.70 5.82
CA TYR A 255 24.34 10.26 6.05
C TYR A 255 25.56 9.92 6.89
N THR A 256 25.43 8.89 7.71
CA THR A 256 26.50 8.35 8.56
C THR A 256 27.08 7.13 7.89
N VAL A 257 28.41 7.11 7.71
CA VAL A 257 29.16 5.97 7.17
C VAL A 257 29.87 5.26 8.32
N THR A 258 29.79 3.93 8.36
CA THR A 258 30.53 3.09 9.31
C THR A 258 31.29 2.02 8.53
N LEU A 259 32.61 2.16 8.42
CA LEU A 259 33.48 1.19 7.76
C LEU A 259 34.01 0.16 8.76
N ASN A 260 34.28 -1.07 8.30
CA ASN A 260 34.74 -2.15 9.17
C ASN A 260 36.02 -1.77 9.94
N GLY A 261 35.95 -1.81 11.27
CA GLY A 261 37.08 -1.47 12.15
C GLY A 261 37.40 0.02 12.23
N GLN A 262 36.49 0.90 11.77
CA GLN A 262 36.64 2.35 11.84
C GLN A 262 35.49 2.97 12.63
N GLU A 263 35.76 4.10 13.27
CA GLU A 263 34.72 4.90 13.91
C GLU A 263 33.77 5.51 12.86
N PRO A 264 32.46 5.61 13.14
CA PRO A 264 31.51 6.24 12.23
C PRO A 264 31.83 7.72 11.97
N TYR A 265 31.57 8.20 10.76
CA TYR A 265 31.63 9.62 10.42
C TYR A 265 30.39 10.08 9.66
N ILE A 266 30.09 11.38 9.72
CA ILE A 266 28.90 11.97 9.11
C ILE A 266 29.32 12.83 7.92
N VAL A 267 28.66 12.62 6.78
CA VAL A 267 28.72 13.50 5.62
C VAL A 267 27.46 14.34 5.61
N THR A 268 27.59 15.66 5.60
CA THR A 268 26.46 16.61 5.55
C THR A 268 26.43 17.27 4.19
N VAL A 269 25.29 17.18 3.52
CA VAL A 269 25.00 17.78 2.21
C VAL A 269 23.64 18.48 2.32
N PRO A 270 23.62 19.79 2.61
CA PRO A 270 22.37 20.52 2.86
C PRO A 270 21.50 20.59 1.60
N TYR A 271 20.20 20.86 1.81
CA TYR A 271 19.28 21.09 0.69
C TYR A 271 19.73 22.25 -0.19
N ARG A 272 19.45 22.14 -1.48
CA ARG A 272 19.52 23.27 -2.39
C ARG A 272 18.58 24.37 -1.89
N ASN A 273 19.09 25.60 -1.77
CA ASN A 273 18.33 26.77 -1.31
C ASN A 273 17.56 26.55 0.02
N GLY A 274 18.00 25.60 0.85
CA GLY A 274 17.40 25.31 2.16
C GLY A 274 16.02 24.63 2.12
N ASN A 275 15.58 24.06 1.00
CA ASN A 275 14.26 23.44 0.87
C ASN A 275 14.30 22.12 0.06
N ASP A 276 13.57 21.10 0.53
CA ASP A 276 13.57 19.73 0.00
C ASP A 276 12.91 19.58 -1.40
N PHE A 277 12.26 20.63 -1.93
CA PHE A 277 11.71 20.65 -3.29
C PHE A 277 12.63 21.36 -4.30
N CYS A 278 13.59 22.17 -3.83
CA CYS A 278 14.43 22.97 -4.74
C CYS A 278 15.27 22.10 -5.67
N SER A 279 15.77 20.95 -5.18
CA SER A 279 16.61 20.05 -5.95
C SER A 279 15.87 19.43 -7.16
N GLU A 280 14.63 18.97 -6.97
CA GLU A 280 13.84 18.40 -8.07
C GLU A 280 13.36 19.46 -9.06
N ILE A 281 13.01 20.66 -8.58
CA ILE A 281 12.63 21.79 -9.44
C ILE A 281 13.83 22.18 -10.30
N HIS A 282 15.00 22.37 -9.68
CA HIS A 282 16.22 22.73 -10.37
C HIS A 282 16.61 21.70 -11.44
N HIS A 283 16.54 20.41 -11.09
CA HIS A 283 16.81 19.33 -12.03
C HIS A 283 15.80 19.32 -13.18
N PHE A 284 14.52 19.52 -12.91
CA PHE A 284 13.52 19.60 -13.97
C PHE A 284 13.77 20.78 -14.93
N VAL A 285 14.15 21.94 -14.39
CA VAL A 285 14.46 23.13 -15.18
C VAL A 285 15.71 22.92 -16.03
N SER A 286 16.77 22.28 -15.50
CA SER A 286 17.97 21.99 -16.29
C SER A 286 17.67 21.04 -17.46
N LEU A 287 16.82 20.04 -17.26
CA LEU A 287 16.35 19.16 -18.33
C LEU A 287 15.63 19.95 -19.45
N LEU A 288 14.80 20.94 -19.09
CA LEU A 288 14.14 21.81 -20.07
C LEU A 288 15.13 22.65 -20.87
N GLU A 289 16.10 23.26 -20.19
CA GLU A 289 17.14 24.09 -20.82
C GLU A 289 18.01 23.25 -21.78
N GLU A 290 18.32 22.02 -21.39
CA GLU A 290 19.04 21.03 -22.20
C GLU A 290 18.16 20.35 -23.28
N ARG A 291 16.87 20.68 -23.34
CA ARG A 291 15.88 20.09 -24.27
C ARG A 291 15.78 18.57 -24.15
N LYS A 292 16.00 18.03 -22.95
CA LYS A 292 15.76 16.62 -22.64
C LYS A 292 14.27 16.37 -22.45
N THR A 293 13.83 15.17 -22.79
CA THR A 293 12.44 14.71 -22.61
C THR A 293 12.29 13.71 -21.47
N GLU A 294 13.39 13.34 -20.82
CA GLU A 294 13.47 12.33 -19.77
C GLU A 294 14.61 12.69 -18.81
N SER A 295 14.42 12.36 -17.53
CA SER A 295 15.40 12.57 -16.46
C SER A 295 16.38 11.41 -16.37
N ASP A 296 17.66 11.70 -16.17
CA ASP A 296 18.69 10.70 -15.86
C ASP A 296 18.69 10.26 -14.39
N LEU A 297 18.11 11.06 -13.49
CA LEU A 297 17.94 10.72 -12.07
C LEU A 297 16.65 9.94 -11.80
N VAL A 298 15.59 10.23 -12.57
CA VAL A 298 14.28 9.58 -12.48
C VAL A 298 13.83 9.18 -13.90
N PRO A 299 14.51 8.21 -14.54
CA PRO A 299 14.16 7.76 -15.88
C PRO A 299 12.77 7.11 -15.90
N PHE A 300 12.12 7.08 -17.05
CA PHE A 300 10.81 6.45 -17.23
C PHE A 300 10.82 5.00 -16.77
N GLU A 301 11.90 4.28 -17.07
CA GLU A 301 12.04 2.88 -16.66
C GLU A 301 12.03 2.74 -15.12
N ALA A 302 12.59 3.69 -14.37
CA ALA A 302 12.53 3.64 -12.91
C ALA A 302 11.09 3.80 -12.41
N SER A 303 10.33 4.78 -12.93
CA SER A 303 8.91 4.95 -12.59
C SER A 303 8.09 3.71 -12.93
N ILE A 304 8.34 3.08 -14.08
CA ILE A 304 7.66 1.85 -14.49
C ILE A 304 8.00 0.70 -13.52
N ARG A 305 9.28 0.48 -13.21
CA ARG A 305 9.70 -0.57 -12.27
C ARG A 305 9.14 -0.36 -10.88
N LEU A 306 9.14 0.86 -10.35
CA LEU A 306 8.57 1.17 -9.05
C LEU A 306 7.06 0.88 -9.01
N ALA A 307 6.33 1.26 -10.04
CA ALA A 307 4.91 0.94 -10.16
C ALA A 307 4.68 -0.58 -10.27
N ARG A 308 5.50 -1.31 -11.04
CA ARG A 308 5.45 -2.79 -11.12
C ARG A 308 5.72 -3.46 -9.78
N GLN A 309 6.70 -2.98 -9.03
CA GLN A 309 7.03 -3.50 -7.71
C GLN A 309 5.86 -3.27 -6.74
N ALA A 310 5.29 -2.06 -6.72
CA ALA A 310 4.11 -1.74 -5.93
C ALA A 310 2.92 -2.64 -6.31
N ASP A 311 2.65 -2.83 -7.60
CA ASP A 311 1.57 -3.72 -8.08
C ASP A 311 1.80 -5.17 -7.65
N THR A 312 3.03 -5.67 -7.73
CA THR A 312 3.37 -7.04 -7.31
C THR A 312 3.13 -7.24 -5.81
N ILE A 313 3.54 -6.25 -5.01
CA ILE A 313 3.30 -6.25 -3.56
C ILE A 313 1.80 -6.20 -3.26
N ARG A 314 1.05 -5.29 -3.91
CA ARG A 314 -0.42 -5.17 -3.74
C ARG A 314 -1.13 -6.46 -4.10
N LYS A 315 -0.81 -7.09 -5.23
CA LYS A 315 -1.43 -8.37 -5.63
C LYS A 315 -1.29 -9.44 -4.55
N THR A 316 -0.18 -9.42 -3.81
CA THR A 316 0.07 -10.39 -2.73
C THR A 316 -0.96 -10.31 -1.60
N PHE A 317 -1.59 -9.14 -1.37
CA PHE A 317 -2.62 -8.97 -0.32
C PHE A 317 -3.98 -8.47 -0.83
N THR A 318 -4.16 -8.25 -2.14
CA THR A 318 -5.42 -7.79 -2.74
C THR A 318 -6.11 -8.82 -3.64
N GLU A 319 -5.37 -9.81 -4.18
CA GLU A 319 -5.96 -10.87 -5.02
C GLU A 319 -5.89 -12.22 -4.30
N TYR A 320 -6.99 -12.98 -4.29
CA TYR A 320 -6.99 -14.36 -3.79
C TYR A 320 -6.35 -15.33 -4.80
N SER A 321 -5.59 -16.29 -4.29
CA SER A 321 -4.82 -17.27 -5.05
C SER A 321 -5.15 -18.71 -4.65
N MET A 322 -4.71 -19.69 -5.45
CA MET A 322 -4.79 -21.11 -5.08
C MET A 322 -4.02 -21.43 -3.79
N GLU A 323 -3.00 -20.64 -3.43
CA GLU A 323 -2.27 -20.82 -2.19
C GLU A 323 -3.07 -20.38 -0.96
N ASP A 324 -3.91 -19.34 -1.10
CA ASP A 324 -4.84 -18.93 -0.04
C ASP A 324 -5.87 -20.05 0.24
N LEU A 325 -6.33 -20.76 -0.79
CA LEU A 325 -7.20 -21.93 -0.64
C LEU A 325 -6.49 -23.08 0.08
N ARG A 326 -5.25 -23.40 -0.33
CA ARG A 326 -4.43 -24.42 0.34
C ARG A 326 -4.14 -24.09 1.80
N MET A 327 -3.99 -22.81 2.13
CA MET A 327 -3.83 -22.38 3.52
C MET A 327 -5.08 -22.69 4.35
N LEU A 328 -6.28 -22.39 3.83
CA LEU A 328 -7.54 -22.71 4.53
C LEU A 328 -7.73 -24.23 4.66
N GLU A 329 -7.38 -25.00 3.61
CA GLU A 329 -7.38 -26.46 3.66
C GLU A 329 -6.40 -27.01 4.71
N MET A 330 -5.23 -26.37 4.85
CA MET A 330 -4.25 -26.73 5.88
C MET A 330 -4.77 -26.44 7.29
N GLN A 331 -5.43 -25.30 7.52
CA GLN A 331 -6.06 -24.99 8.80
C GLN A 331 -7.10 -26.05 9.19
N GLU A 332 -7.99 -26.39 8.26
CA GLU A 332 -9.02 -27.44 8.46
C GLU A 332 -8.43 -28.84 8.67
N LYS A 333 -7.22 -29.08 8.16
CA LYS A 333 -6.49 -30.33 8.35
C LYS A 333 -5.78 -30.40 9.71
N ILE A 334 -5.25 -29.28 10.19
CA ILE A 334 -4.56 -29.20 11.49
C ILE A 334 -5.59 -29.16 12.64
N LEU A 335 -6.62 -28.34 12.51
CA LEU A 335 -7.63 -28.09 13.54
C LEU A 335 -8.72 -29.18 13.53
N GLN A 336 -8.31 -30.40 13.87
CA GLN A 336 -9.18 -31.57 13.95
C GLN A 336 -9.21 -32.13 15.37
N TYR A 337 -10.41 -32.45 15.82
CA TYR A 337 -10.60 -33.06 17.12
C TYR A 337 -10.26 -34.56 17.09
N PRO A 338 -9.75 -35.16 18.17
CA PRO A 338 -9.69 -36.61 18.30
C PRO A 338 -11.10 -37.25 18.27
N SER A 339 -12.05 -36.61 18.92
CA SER A 339 -13.49 -36.89 18.98
C SER A 339 -14.21 -35.57 19.25
N PHE A 340 -15.46 -35.41 18.81
CA PHE A 340 -16.23 -34.19 19.07
C PHE A 340 -17.62 -34.52 19.62
N GLU A 341 -17.78 -34.30 20.93
CA GLU A 341 -18.99 -34.58 21.68
C GLU A 341 -19.66 -33.27 22.16
N ASN A 342 -20.80 -33.39 22.84
CA ASN A 342 -21.55 -32.23 23.35
C ASN A 342 -20.74 -31.33 24.29
N GLU A 343 -19.82 -31.90 25.08
CA GLU A 343 -18.96 -31.15 25.99
C GLU A 343 -17.92 -30.31 25.22
N ASP A 344 -17.36 -30.84 24.14
CA ASP A 344 -16.43 -30.11 23.26
C ASP A 344 -17.13 -28.92 22.59
N ALA A 345 -18.37 -29.10 22.15
CA ALA A 345 -19.18 -28.01 21.62
C ALA A 345 -19.42 -26.90 22.66
N LEU A 346 -19.64 -27.26 23.92
CA LEU A 346 -19.80 -26.28 25.00
C LEU A 346 -18.49 -25.52 25.28
N ILE A 347 -17.36 -26.23 25.33
CA ILE A 347 -16.03 -25.63 25.52
C ILE A 347 -15.71 -24.65 24.39
N LEU A 348 -15.84 -25.10 23.13
CA LEU A 348 -15.60 -24.28 21.95
C LEU A 348 -16.50 -23.05 21.91
N GLY A 349 -17.81 -23.25 22.09
CA GLY A 349 -18.79 -22.17 22.06
C GLY A 349 -18.54 -21.10 23.13
N ASN A 350 -18.20 -21.53 24.36
CA ASN A 350 -17.86 -20.62 25.44
C ASN A 350 -16.57 -19.85 25.17
N ARG A 351 -15.54 -20.51 24.63
CA ARG A 351 -14.27 -19.84 24.36
C ARG A 351 -14.40 -18.76 23.28
N ILE A 352 -15.15 -19.03 22.21
CA ILE A 352 -15.47 -18.01 21.19
C ILE A 352 -16.23 -16.83 21.82
N ALA A 353 -17.17 -17.09 22.73
CA ALA A 353 -17.94 -16.04 23.41
C ALA A 353 -17.09 -15.21 24.39
N GLU A 354 -16.07 -15.81 25.01
CA GLU A 354 -15.09 -15.09 25.85
C GLU A 354 -14.19 -14.18 25.01
N LEU A 355 -13.62 -14.70 23.92
CA LEU A 355 -12.81 -13.92 23.00
C LEU A 355 -13.61 -12.73 22.43
N ASP A 356 -14.89 -12.90 22.06
CA ASP A 356 -15.73 -11.77 21.64
C ASP A 356 -15.84 -10.67 22.70
N LYS A 357 -15.96 -11.02 23.99
CA LYS A 357 -16.03 -10.03 25.08
C LYS A 357 -14.72 -9.26 25.24
N GLU A 358 -13.58 -9.90 24.99
CA GLU A 358 -12.27 -9.25 25.00
C GLU A 358 -12.14 -8.22 23.86
N TYR A 359 -12.75 -8.48 22.69
CA TYR A 359 -12.68 -7.60 21.52
C TYR A 359 -13.87 -6.62 21.37
N GLY A 360 -14.95 -6.83 22.12
CA GLY A 360 -16.11 -5.93 22.17
C GLY A 360 -16.90 -5.84 20.87
N MET A 361 -17.00 -6.92 20.09
CA MET A 361 -17.51 -6.88 18.71
C MET A 361 -19.00 -7.23 18.57
N GLY A 362 -19.51 -8.07 19.47
CA GLY A 362 -20.89 -8.56 19.46
C GLY A 362 -21.08 -9.65 18.41
N VAL A 363 -21.52 -10.83 18.82
CA VAL A 363 -21.67 -12.01 17.94
C VAL A 363 -22.93 -12.82 18.21
N ALA A 364 -23.34 -13.58 17.19
CA ALA A 364 -24.22 -14.73 17.29
C ALA A 364 -23.40 -15.98 16.97
N ILE A 365 -23.38 -16.94 17.89
CA ILE A 365 -22.63 -18.20 17.79
C ILE A 365 -23.60 -19.37 17.80
N ARG A 366 -23.38 -20.36 16.94
CA ARG A 366 -24.09 -21.62 16.95
C ARG A 366 -23.15 -22.76 16.58
N ILE A 367 -23.26 -23.90 17.25
CA ILE A 367 -22.59 -25.14 16.82
C ILE A 367 -23.69 -26.14 16.49
N VAL A 368 -23.69 -26.63 15.25
CA VAL A 368 -24.72 -27.54 14.74
C VAL A 368 -24.08 -28.87 14.40
N ARG A 369 -24.64 -29.96 14.94
CA ARG A 369 -24.23 -31.31 14.60
C ARG A 369 -24.78 -31.69 13.23
N GLU A 370 -23.95 -32.25 12.36
CA GLU A 370 -24.30 -32.45 10.96
C GLU A 370 -25.13 -33.73 10.72
N GLU A 371 -25.05 -34.74 11.59
CA GLU A 371 -25.79 -35.99 11.42
C GLU A 371 -27.31 -35.80 11.49
N ASP A 372 -27.78 -34.89 12.35
CA ASP A 372 -29.20 -34.70 12.68
C ASP A 372 -29.64 -33.24 12.78
N ASN A 373 -28.75 -32.28 12.46
CA ASN A 373 -28.97 -30.84 12.58
C ASN A 373 -29.27 -30.36 14.01
N LEU A 374 -28.85 -31.11 15.03
CA LEU A 374 -29.04 -30.70 16.42
C LEU A 374 -28.15 -29.50 16.76
N ILE A 375 -28.73 -28.47 17.38
CA ILE A 375 -27.98 -27.32 17.91
C ILE A 375 -27.35 -27.75 19.24
N LEU A 376 -26.03 -27.93 19.24
CA LEU A 376 -25.26 -28.32 20.43
C LEU A 376 -24.93 -27.12 21.33
N PHE A 377 -24.78 -25.95 20.73
CA PHE A 377 -24.48 -24.70 21.43
C PHE A 377 -25.12 -23.51 20.73
N GLN A 378 -25.60 -22.53 21.50
CA GLN A 378 -26.08 -21.26 20.97
C GLN A 378 -25.80 -20.11 21.95
N TYR A 379 -25.25 -19.01 21.43
CA TYR A 379 -25.00 -17.78 22.17
C TYR A 379 -25.29 -16.56 21.29
N VAL A 380 -25.76 -15.47 21.89
CA VAL A 380 -25.97 -14.21 21.18
C VAL A 380 -25.77 -13.02 22.12
N THR A 381 -25.05 -12.00 21.66
CA THR A 381 -24.90 -10.74 22.42
C THR A 381 -26.16 -9.88 22.34
N LYS A 382 -26.36 -9.00 23.34
CA LYS A 382 -27.60 -8.21 23.50
C LYS A 382 -27.94 -7.29 22.31
N ASP A 383 -26.94 -6.86 21.56
CA ASP A 383 -27.05 -5.98 20.39
C ASP A 383 -27.40 -6.73 19.09
N LYS A 384 -27.40 -8.06 19.12
CA LYS A 384 -27.64 -8.93 17.97
C LYS A 384 -29.06 -9.51 17.97
N ARG A 385 -29.57 -9.83 16.78
CA ARG A 385 -30.97 -10.23 16.54
C ARG A 385 -31.04 -11.62 15.90
N GLN A 386 -32.24 -12.20 15.89
CA GLN A 386 -32.55 -13.48 15.24
C GLN A 386 -32.00 -13.58 13.79
N LYS A 387 -32.05 -12.47 13.05
CA LYS A 387 -31.50 -12.35 11.69
C LYS A 387 -30.02 -12.74 11.58
N ASN A 388 -29.22 -12.61 12.64
CA ASN A 388 -27.82 -13.01 12.62
C ASN A 388 -27.65 -14.53 12.54
N PHE A 389 -28.57 -15.30 13.11
CA PHE A 389 -28.60 -16.75 12.95
C PHE A 389 -29.04 -17.16 11.55
N GLU A 390 -29.90 -16.38 10.87
CA GLU A 390 -30.22 -16.62 9.46
C GLU A 390 -28.97 -16.47 8.58
N TYR A 391 -28.19 -15.40 8.79
CA TYR A 391 -26.89 -15.25 8.11
C TYR A 391 -25.90 -16.37 8.45
N ALA A 392 -25.88 -16.82 9.70
CA ALA A 392 -25.05 -17.95 10.13
C ALA A 392 -25.40 -19.23 9.36
N GLU A 393 -26.70 -19.53 9.17
CA GLU A 393 -27.13 -20.68 8.37
C GLU A 393 -26.82 -20.51 6.87
N MET A 394 -26.91 -19.29 6.32
CA MET A 394 -26.48 -19.04 4.93
C MET A 394 -24.98 -19.33 4.72
N LYS A 395 -24.14 -19.02 5.72
CA LYS A 395 -22.71 -19.36 5.72
C LYS A 395 -22.48 -20.86 5.87
N ARG A 396 -23.24 -21.53 6.75
CA ARG A 396 -23.24 -23.00 6.86
C ARG A 396 -23.56 -23.65 5.52
N LYS A 397 -24.55 -23.13 4.79
CA LYS A 397 -24.90 -23.61 3.45
C LYS A 397 -23.73 -23.51 2.47
N ALA A 398 -22.98 -22.39 2.49
CA ALA A 398 -21.78 -22.24 1.68
C ALA A 398 -20.72 -23.28 2.07
N SER A 399 -20.47 -23.44 3.37
CA SER A 399 -19.51 -24.41 3.92
C SER A 399 -19.82 -25.86 3.52
N LEU A 400 -21.07 -26.29 3.69
CA LEU A 400 -21.48 -27.65 3.33
C LEU A 400 -21.39 -27.90 1.83
N ALA A 401 -21.66 -26.89 1.00
CA ALA A 401 -21.62 -27.03 -0.44
C ALA A 401 -20.20 -27.08 -1.01
N CYS A 402 -19.24 -26.34 -0.44
CA CYS A 402 -17.84 -26.44 -0.83
C CYS A 402 -17.10 -27.59 -0.14
N GLY A 403 -17.64 -28.15 0.95
CA GLY A 403 -16.97 -29.16 1.78
C GLY A 403 -15.89 -28.59 2.71
N HIS A 404 -15.69 -27.28 2.66
CA HIS A 404 -14.71 -26.49 3.40
C HIS A 404 -15.39 -25.42 4.23
N SER A 405 -14.64 -24.54 4.87
CA SER A 405 -15.17 -23.34 5.51
C SER A 405 -15.85 -22.42 4.50
N SER A 406 -16.79 -21.63 4.99
CA SER A 406 -17.41 -20.55 4.20
C SER A 406 -16.37 -19.51 3.71
N ALA A 407 -15.25 -19.35 4.43
CA ALA A 407 -14.15 -18.50 3.99
C ALA A 407 -13.50 -19.06 2.72
N TRP A 408 -13.30 -20.37 2.65
CA TRP A 408 -12.83 -21.03 1.44
C TRP A 408 -13.81 -20.82 0.28
N ALA A 409 -15.12 -20.93 0.54
CA ALA A 409 -16.14 -20.63 -0.47
C ALA A 409 -16.06 -19.18 -0.99
N ASN A 410 -15.74 -18.21 -0.13
CA ASN A 410 -15.56 -16.81 -0.53
C ASN A 410 -14.34 -16.64 -1.44
N ILE A 411 -13.21 -17.27 -1.07
CA ILE A 411 -11.94 -17.16 -1.78
C ILE A 411 -12.03 -17.85 -3.14
N VAL A 412 -12.57 -19.06 -3.21
CA VAL A 412 -12.58 -19.87 -4.43
C VAL A 412 -13.36 -19.20 -5.56
N MET A 413 -14.41 -18.44 -5.23
CA MET A 413 -15.20 -17.68 -6.20
C MET A 413 -14.41 -16.54 -6.87
N GLN A 414 -13.35 -16.07 -6.21
CA GLN A 414 -12.53 -14.95 -6.65
C GLN A 414 -11.27 -15.43 -7.38
N VAL A 415 -10.93 -16.71 -7.25
CA VAL A 415 -9.86 -17.35 -8.03
C VAL A 415 -10.38 -17.65 -9.44
N LYS A 416 -9.82 -16.96 -10.45
CA LYS A 416 -10.26 -17.01 -11.87
C LYS A 416 -10.34 -18.41 -12.50
N GLU A 417 -9.66 -19.41 -11.93
CA GLU A 417 -9.49 -20.75 -12.50
C GLU A 417 -10.35 -21.83 -11.81
N SER A 418 -11.12 -21.50 -10.77
CA SER A 418 -11.72 -22.51 -9.88
C SER A 418 -12.95 -23.23 -10.45
N GLY A 419 -13.73 -22.56 -11.31
CA GLY A 419 -15.01 -23.06 -11.80
C GLY A 419 -16.09 -23.26 -10.73
N TYR A 420 -15.87 -22.83 -9.48
CA TYR A 420 -16.83 -22.97 -8.39
C TYR A 420 -18.02 -22.01 -8.57
N VAL A 421 -19.23 -22.53 -8.37
CA VAL A 421 -20.47 -21.75 -8.45
C VAL A 421 -21.14 -21.75 -7.08
N ASN A 422 -21.38 -20.57 -6.53
CA ASN A 422 -22.06 -20.43 -5.25
C ASN A 422 -23.52 -20.93 -5.33
N PRO A 423 -23.95 -21.85 -4.46
CA PRO A 423 -25.33 -22.27 -4.41
C PRO A 423 -26.29 -21.12 -4.09
N GLU A 424 -27.51 -21.19 -4.62
CA GLU A 424 -28.55 -20.19 -4.34
C GLU A 424 -28.82 -20.08 -2.84
N GLY A 425 -28.85 -18.86 -2.30
CA GLY A 425 -29.11 -18.60 -0.88
C GLY A 425 -27.97 -18.96 0.07
N ALA A 426 -26.81 -19.37 -0.43
CA ALA A 426 -25.59 -19.50 0.37
C ALA A 426 -24.86 -18.15 0.46
N LEU A 427 -24.17 -17.92 1.59
CA LEU A 427 -23.34 -16.74 1.84
C LEU A 427 -21.88 -17.15 1.98
N PRO A 428 -21.09 -17.13 0.90
CA PRO A 428 -19.64 -17.27 0.93
C PRO A 428 -19.04 -16.04 1.61
N ALA A 429 -18.62 -16.22 2.85
CA ALA A 429 -18.05 -15.20 3.72
C ALA A 429 -17.24 -15.92 4.82
N GLY A 430 -16.67 -15.23 5.79
CA GLY A 430 -16.17 -15.91 6.99
C GLY A 430 -17.29 -16.42 7.92
N GLY A 431 -16.92 -17.18 8.95
CA GLY A 431 -17.80 -17.47 10.09
C GLY A 431 -18.62 -18.76 10.02
N ALA A 432 -18.36 -19.66 9.08
CA ALA A 432 -18.75 -21.08 9.19
C ALA A 432 -17.52 -21.95 8.95
N PHE A 433 -17.22 -22.83 9.91
CA PHE A 433 -16.04 -23.70 9.90
C PHE A 433 -16.44 -25.16 10.21
N PRO A 434 -16.03 -26.14 9.40
CA PRO A 434 -16.34 -27.55 9.62
C PRO A 434 -15.49 -28.12 10.76
N ILE A 435 -16.14 -28.73 11.75
CA ILE A 435 -15.47 -29.49 12.82
C ILE A 435 -15.38 -30.95 12.39
N ARG A 436 -14.14 -31.40 12.16
CA ARG A 436 -13.83 -32.77 11.75
C ARG A 436 -13.04 -33.51 12.81
N THR A 437 -13.20 -34.83 12.83
CA THR A 437 -12.31 -35.72 13.57
C THR A 437 -11.05 -36.05 12.77
N LYS A 438 -10.00 -36.59 13.41
CA LYS A 438 -8.70 -36.91 12.77
C LYS A 438 -8.78 -37.89 11.59
N ASP A 439 -9.88 -38.64 11.48
CA ASP A 439 -10.19 -39.52 10.34
C ASP A 439 -10.84 -38.77 9.15
N GLY A 440 -11.07 -37.45 9.29
CA GLY A 440 -11.70 -36.58 8.31
C GLY A 440 -13.23 -36.51 8.40
N THR A 441 -13.86 -37.26 9.31
CA THR A 441 -15.32 -37.32 9.44
C THR A 441 -15.86 -35.96 9.93
N LEU A 442 -16.85 -35.41 9.23
CA LEU A 442 -17.53 -34.17 9.61
C LEU A 442 -18.50 -34.45 10.75
N GLN A 443 -18.30 -33.80 11.90
CA GLN A 443 -19.13 -33.96 13.09
C GLN A 443 -20.13 -32.81 13.25
N ALA A 444 -19.63 -31.58 13.13
CA ALA A 444 -20.41 -30.37 13.36
C ALA A 444 -19.92 -29.22 12.46
N THR A 445 -20.69 -28.14 12.38
CA THR A 445 -20.22 -26.85 11.86
C THR A 445 -20.36 -25.80 12.96
N VAL A 446 -19.27 -25.08 13.24
CA VAL A 446 -19.30 -23.89 14.10
C VAL A 446 -19.62 -22.67 13.26
N LEU A 447 -20.57 -21.87 13.73
CA LEU A 447 -21.11 -20.70 13.06
C LEU A 447 -20.93 -19.47 13.95
N VAL A 448 -20.35 -18.42 13.38
CA VAL A 448 -20.18 -17.10 13.97
C VAL A 448 -20.68 -16.05 12.99
N SER A 449 -21.51 -15.14 13.48
CA SER A 449 -22.15 -14.08 12.70
C SER A 449 -22.23 -12.79 13.50
N GLY A 450 -22.33 -11.66 12.80
CA GLY A 450 -22.31 -10.32 13.40
C GLY A 450 -20.97 -9.60 13.29
N LEU A 451 -19.95 -10.29 12.74
CA LEU A 451 -18.67 -9.73 12.34
C LEU A 451 -18.58 -9.66 10.81
N HIS A 452 -17.77 -8.73 10.33
CA HIS A 452 -17.50 -8.51 8.91
C HIS A 452 -16.04 -8.85 8.63
N GLU A 453 -15.69 -8.93 7.33
CA GLU A 453 -14.28 -8.95 6.91
C GLU A 453 -13.53 -10.17 7.48
N GLY A 454 -14.20 -11.33 7.47
CA GLY A 454 -13.73 -12.63 7.96
C GLY A 454 -13.18 -12.71 9.40
N LYS A 455 -13.40 -11.67 10.22
CA LYS A 455 -13.10 -11.67 11.67
C LYS A 455 -13.84 -12.75 12.45
N ASP A 456 -14.97 -13.20 11.94
CA ASP A 456 -15.71 -14.36 12.45
C ASP A 456 -14.96 -15.67 12.23
N HIS A 457 -14.31 -15.85 11.08
CA HIS A 457 -13.44 -16.98 10.82
C HIS A 457 -12.19 -16.93 11.72
N GLU A 458 -11.56 -15.75 11.85
CA GLU A 458 -10.42 -15.56 12.76
C GLU A 458 -10.78 -15.89 14.21
N LEU A 459 -11.93 -15.42 14.70
CA LEU A 459 -12.39 -15.71 16.06
C LEU A 459 -12.56 -17.21 16.31
N ILE A 460 -13.07 -17.95 15.31
CA ILE A 460 -13.17 -19.40 15.36
C ILE A 460 -11.77 -20.04 15.43
N LEU A 461 -10.84 -19.64 14.56
CA LEU A 461 -9.48 -20.18 14.52
C LEU A 461 -8.75 -19.98 15.86
N ARG A 462 -8.84 -18.78 16.45
CA ARG A 462 -8.20 -18.50 17.75
C ARG A 462 -8.71 -19.42 18.85
N ALA A 463 -10.03 -19.62 18.94
CA ALA A 463 -10.61 -20.53 19.92
C ALA A 463 -10.15 -21.98 19.69
N LEU A 464 -10.13 -22.44 18.43
CA LEU A 464 -9.69 -23.80 18.08
C LEU A 464 -8.21 -24.01 18.38
N CYS A 465 -7.33 -23.07 18.03
CA CYS A 465 -5.90 -23.13 18.34
C CYS A 465 -5.64 -23.27 19.85
N GLU A 466 -6.34 -22.47 20.66
CA GLU A 466 -6.18 -22.52 22.12
C GLU A 466 -6.69 -23.83 22.72
N ILE A 467 -7.79 -24.38 22.20
CA ILE A 467 -8.38 -25.64 22.72
C ILE A 467 -7.58 -26.86 22.27
N LEU A 468 -7.11 -26.87 21.03
CA LEU A 468 -6.40 -28.00 20.43
C LEU A 468 -4.88 -27.94 20.67
N GLU A 469 -4.38 -26.85 21.26
CA GLU A 469 -2.94 -26.58 21.46
C GLU A 469 -2.15 -26.61 20.15
N GLU A 470 -2.76 -26.11 19.07
CA GLU A 470 -2.18 -26.05 17.73
C GLU A 470 -1.95 -24.60 17.29
N ASP A 471 -1.04 -24.38 16.34
CA ASP A 471 -0.80 -23.07 15.73
C ASP A 471 -1.01 -23.16 14.22
N VAL A 472 -1.84 -22.26 13.68
CA VAL A 472 -2.10 -22.16 12.24
C VAL A 472 -2.01 -20.70 11.79
N PRO A 473 -1.46 -20.42 10.60
CA PRO A 473 -1.43 -19.06 10.08
C PRO A 473 -2.84 -18.55 9.83
N VAL A 474 -3.13 -17.32 10.25
CA VAL A 474 -4.38 -16.62 9.89
C VAL A 474 -4.15 -15.85 8.58
N PRO A 475 -4.99 -16.01 7.55
CA PRO A 475 -4.74 -15.38 6.26
C PRO A 475 -4.98 -13.87 6.37
N VAL A 476 -3.99 -13.06 5.95
CA VAL A 476 -4.09 -11.59 5.92
C VAL A 476 -5.31 -11.11 5.12
N LYS A 477 -5.68 -11.85 4.06
CA LYS A 477 -6.82 -11.54 3.19
C LYS A 477 -8.18 -11.98 3.72
N VAL A 478 -8.24 -12.74 4.81
CA VAL A 478 -9.49 -13.13 5.47
C VAL A 478 -9.85 -12.13 6.58
N ILE A 479 -9.00 -11.14 6.86
CA ILE A 479 -9.26 -10.03 7.79
C ILE A 479 -9.97 -8.85 7.08
N GLY A 480 -10.28 -9.00 5.79
CA GLY A 480 -10.77 -7.97 4.88
C GLY A 480 -12.18 -8.20 4.36
#